data_AF-A0A849WCY0-F1
#
_entry.id   AF-A0A849WCY0-F1
#
_cell.length_a   1.000
_cell.length_b   1.000
_cell.length_c   1.000
_cell.angle_alpha   90.00
_cell.angle_beta   90.00
_cell.angle_gamma   90.00
#
_symmetry.space_group_name_H-M   'P 1'
#
loop_
_entity.id
_entity.type
_entity.pdbx_description
1 polymer ?
#
loop_
_entity_poly.entity_id
_entity_poly.type
_entity_poly.pdbx_seq_one_letter_code
_entity_poly.pdbx_strand_id
1 'polypeptide(L)'
;MSKFFMLGLIMAVMISFSSAQDMNDVWKETLESLCAEEAMQIFAVEANAYKKIPKKFSKDILEAIKGIEVLENPDSRSLPQPTASLVFLLKENKIFTIEIVKEHWFQANFLTQGKAVRFVLRDKKDKLADTIMNILNPPKKNPPQKQSAICNECSQMMFAMGMGNCETCKSPTKTMSFKFCDACAIKKGVCQVCEKKMN
;
A
#
# COMPACT_ATOMS: atom_id res chain seq x y z
N MET A 1 30.37 53.80 -27.00
CA MET A 1 30.07 52.35 -26.96
C MET A 1 29.78 51.90 -25.52
N SER A 2 28.67 52.33 -24.91
CA SER A 2 28.40 52.00 -23.49
C SER A 2 26.93 51.70 -23.13
N LYS A 3 25.99 51.83 -24.09
CA LYS A 3 24.56 51.59 -23.82
C LYS A 3 24.04 50.24 -24.32
N PHE A 4 24.72 49.62 -25.30
CA PHE A 4 24.34 48.31 -25.83
C PHE A 4 24.79 47.13 -24.96
N PHE A 5 25.84 47.30 -24.14
CA PHE A 5 26.34 46.24 -23.26
C PHE A 5 25.46 46.04 -22.01
N MET A 6 24.71 47.06 -21.58
CA MET A 6 23.89 47.00 -20.36
C MET A 6 22.53 46.32 -20.58
N LEU A 7 21.99 46.38 -21.81
CA LEU A 7 20.74 45.70 -22.19
C LEU A 7 20.94 44.19 -22.42
N GLY A 8 22.10 43.76 -22.92
CA GLY A 8 22.44 42.35 -23.06
C GLY A 8 22.59 41.61 -21.73
N LEU A 9 23.08 42.30 -20.68
CA LEU A 9 23.21 41.72 -19.35
C LEU A 9 21.86 41.53 -18.65
N ILE A 10 20.90 42.44 -18.85
CA ILE A 10 19.57 42.34 -18.24
C ILE A 10 18.74 41.23 -18.93
N MET A 11 18.88 41.03 -20.25
CA MET A 11 18.25 39.88 -20.93
C MET A 11 18.90 38.54 -20.56
N ALA A 12 20.21 38.48 -20.35
CA ALA A 12 20.87 37.26 -19.86
C ALA A 12 20.43 36.90 -18.43
N VAL A 13 20.19 37.90 -17.58
CA VAL A 13 19.64 37.69 -16.23
C VAL A 13 18.18 37.21 -16.31
N MET A 14 17.35 37.75 -17.20
CA MET A 14 15.96 37.28 -17.35
C MET A 14 15.82 35.90 -18.01
N ILE A 15 16.81 35.45 -18.79
CA ILE A 15 16.87 34.07 -19.31
C ILE A 15 17.44 33.10 -18.25
N SER A 16 18.11 33.62 -17.20
CA SER A 16 18.64 32.80 -16.09
C SER A 16 17.63 32.60 -14.95
N PHE A 17 16.47 33.26 -14.98
CA PHE A 17 15.44 33.15 -13.94
C PHE A 17 14.26 32.23 -14.31
N SER A 18 14.28 31.57 -15.47
CA SER A 18 13.23 30.63 -15.90
C SER A 18 13.55 29.15 -15.65
N SER A 19 14.69 28.81 -15.03
CA SER A 19 15.10 27.41 -14.82
C SER A 19 15.02 26.94 -13.37
N ALA A 20 14.20 27.58 -12.54
CA ALA A 20 13.69 26.97 -11.31
C ALA A 20 12.19 26.71 -11.51
N GLN A 21 11.86 25.87 -12.50
CA GLN A 21 10.55 25.26 -12.51
C GLN A 21 10.48 24.43 -11.21
N ASP A 22 9.54 24.77 -10.33
CA ASP A 22 9.34 24.05 -9.08
C ASP A 22 9.22 22.55 -9.43
N MET A 23 10.18 21.74 -8.96
CA MET A 23 10.21 20.32 -9.27
C MET A 23 8.93 19.62 -8.78
N ASN A 24 8.26 20.20 -7.78
CA ASN A 24 6.96 19.77 -7.31
C ASN A 24 5.85 20.03 -8.34
N ASP A 25 5.90 21.14 -9.06
CA ASP A 25 4.94 21.43 -10.13
C ASP A 25 5.18 20.51 -11.34
N VAL A 26 6.45 20.29 -11.72
CA VAL A 26 6.82 19.30 -12.76
C VAL A 26 6.34 17.89 -12.35
N TRP A 27 6.47 17.54 -11.08
CA TRP A 27 5.98 16.28 -10.54
C TRP A 27 4.45 16.17 -10.63
N LYS A 28 3.72 17.19 -10.20
CA LYS A 28 2.25 17.21 -10.28
C LYS A 28 1.77 17.11 -11.73
N GLU A 29 2.33 17.91 -12.64
CA GLU A 29 2.02 17.85 -14.07
C GLU A 29 2.32 16.46 -14.65
N THR A 30 3.45 15.85 -14.25
CA THR A 30 3.80 14.49 -14.64
C THR A 30 2.72 13.51 -14.17
N LEU A 31 2.29 13.58 -12.91
CA LEU A 31 1.25 12.72 -12.35
C LEU A 31 -0.13 12.93 -12.99
N GLU A 32 -0.51 14.17 -13.29
CA GLU A 32 -1.76 14.49 -13.98
C GLU A 32 -1.79 13.91 -15.39
N SER A 33 -0.63 13.81 -16.03
CA SER A 33 -0.49 13.14 -17.32
C SER A 33 -0.58 11.60 -17.24
N LEU A 34 -0.59 11.01 -16.04
CA LEU A 34 -0.70 9.56 -15.84
C LEU A 34 -2.15 9.13 -15.75
N CYS A 35 -2.61 8.32 -16.70
CA CYS A 35 -3.93 7.69 -16.65
C CYS A 35 -3.84 6.20 -16.26
N ALA A 36 -4.73 5.77 -15.36
CA ALA A 36 -4.83 4.37 -14.94
C ALA A 36 -5.19 3.42 -16.10
N GLU A 37 -5.99 3.89 -17.07
CA GLU A 37 -6.36 3.11 -18.24
C GLU A 37 -5.18 2.89 -19.20
N GLU A 38 -4.25 3.85 -19.27
CA GLU A 38 -3.08 3.86 -20.16
C GLU A 38 -1.87 3.10 -19.59
N ALA A 39 -1.88 2.78 -18.29
CA ALA A 39 -0.89 1.90 -17.69
C ALA A 39 -0.98 0.49 -18.32
N MET A 40 0.04 0.14 -19.10
CA MET A 40 0.13 -1.16 -19.77
C MET A 40 0.51 -2.27 -18.77
N GLN A 41 1.52 -2.02 -17.93
CA GLN A 41 2.06 -2.99 -16.98
C GLN A 41 2.64 -2.28 -15.75
N ILE A 42 2.45 -2.91 -14.59
CA ILE A 42 3.04 -2.50 -13.32
C ILE A 42 3.84 -3.68 -12.76
N PHE A 43 5.07 -3.44 -12.33
CA PHE A 43 5.94 -4.45 -11.72
C PHE A 43 6.52 -3.93 -10.42
N ALA A 44 6.53 -4.73 -9.37
CA ALA A 44 7.28 -4.47 -8.14
C ALA A 44 8.47 -5.42 -8.03
N VAL A 45 9.63 -4.95 -7.56
CA VAL A 45 10.81 -5.77 -7.29
C VAL A 45 10.87 -6.09 -5.80
N GLU A 46 10.95 -7.38 -5.46
CA GLU A 46 11.16 -7.85 -4.09
C GLU A 46 12.24 -8.93 -4.11
N ALA A 47 13.29 -8.78 -3.30
CA ALA A 47 14.42 -9.73 -3.23
C ALA A 47 15.02 -10.10 -4.61
N ASN A 48 15.24 -9.09 -5.46
CA ASN A 48 15.73 -9.23 -6.85
C ASN A 48 14.80 -9.99 -7.81
N ALA A 49 13.54 -10.23 -7.43
CA ALA A 49 12.53 -10.85 -8.28
C ALA A 49 11.46 -9.82 -8.70
N TYR A 50 11.17 -9.77 -10.00
CA TYR A 50 10.08 -8.95 -10.54
C TYR A 50 8.73 -9.66 -10.33
N LYS A 51 7.82 -8.99 -9.61
CA LYS A 51 6.44 -9.41 -9.40
C LYS A 51 5.52 -8.49 -10.18
N LYS A 52 4.80 -9.06 -11.15
CA LYS A 52 3.79 -8.31 -11.92
C LYS A 52 2.59 -7.99 -11.02
N ILE A 53 2.22 -6.71 -10.97
CA ILE A 53 1.05 -6.24 -10.24
C ILE A 53 -0.18 -6.31 -11.16
N PRO A 54 -1.30 -6.92 -10.70
CA PRO A 54 -2.54 -6.95 -11.48
C PRO A 54 -3.08 -5.54 -11.80
N LYS A 55 -3.50 -5.32 -13.06
CA LYS A 55 -3.99 -4.01 -13.55
C LYS A 55 -5.16 -3.43 -12.73
N LYS A 56 -5.95 -4.27 -12.06
CA LYS A 56 -7.04 -3.82 -11.17
C LYS A 56 -6.56 -2.92 -10.02
N PHE A 57 -5.28 -2.99 -9.65
CA PHE A 57 -4.68 -2.17 -8.60
C PHE A 57 -4.02 -0.89 -9.11
N SER A 58 -3.96 -0.68 -10.44
CA SER A 58 -3.29 0.50 -11.02
C SER A 58 -3.86 1.82 -10.50
N LYS A 59 -5.18 1.89 -10.31
CA LYS A 59 -5.85 3.09 -9.79
C LYS A 59 -5.44 3.40 -8.36
N ASP A 60 -5.43 2.39 -7.49
CA ASP A 60 -5.05 2.55 -6.07
C ASP A 60 -3.61 3.01 -5.93
N ILE A 61 -2.72 2.47 -6.77
CA ILE A 61 -1.31 2.83 -6.79
C ILE A 61 -1.12 4.27 -7.28
N LEU A 62 -1.74 4.66 -8.40
CA LEU A 62 -1.65 6.05 -8.88
C LEU A 62 -2.22 7.05 -7.87
N GLU A 63 -3.29 6.68 -7.17
CA GLU A 63 -3.89 7.51 -6.12
C GLU A 63 -3.01 7.61 -4.86
N ALA A 64 -2.27 6.55 -4.53
CA ALA A 64 -1.24 6.63 -3.49
C ALA A 64 -0.11 7.59 -3.92
N ILE A 65 0.22 7.64 -5.21
CA ILE A 65 1.31 8.46 -5.73
C ILE A 65 1.01 9.96 -5.69
N LYS A 66 -0.25 10.37 -5.89
CA LYS A 66 -0.64 11.79 -5.84
C LYS A 66 -0.39 12.48 -4.50
N GLY A 67 -0.34 11.71 -3.40
CA GLY A 67 -0.10 12.26 -2.06
C GLY A 67 1.37 12.50 -1.73
N ILE A 68 2.27 12.28 -2.69
CA ILE A 68 3.71 12.32 -2.50
C ILE A 68 4.26 13.70 -2.84
N GLU A 69 5.16 14.19 -2.00
CA GLU A 69 5.83 15.47 -2.20
C GLU A 69 7.25 15.28 -2.75
N VAL A 70 7.69 16.21 -3.58
CA VAL A 70 9.09 16.28 -4.02
C VAL A 70 9.95 16.89 -2.92
N LEU A 71 11.09 16.28 -2.65
CA LEU A 71 12.13 16.87 -1.81
C LEU A 71 12.99 17.80 -2.66
N GLU A 72 13.00 19.08 -2.31
CA GLU A 72 13.92 20.05 -2.90
C GLU A 72 15.31 19.89 -2.27
N ASN A 73 16.34 19.67 -3.09
CA ASN A 73 17.75 19.56 -2.68
C ASN A 73 18.06 18.55 -1.54
N PRO A 74 17.63 17.28 -1.63
CA PRO A 74 17.99 16.28 -0.63
C PRO A 74 19.48 15.98 -0.69
N ASP A 75 20.17 15.94 0.46
CA ASP A 75 21.57 15.46 0.52
C ASP A 75 21.58 13.97 0.21
N SER A 76 21.98 13.63 -1.02
CA SER A 76 21.95 12.28 -1.57
C SER A 76 22.84 11.29 -0.81
N ARG A 77 23.80 11.77 -0.01
CA ARG A 77 24.66 10.93 0.84
C ARG A 77 23.96 10.45 2.11
N SER A 78 22.84 11.06 2.47
CA SER A 78 22.03 10.70 3.65
C SER A 78 20.81 9.84 3.31
N LEU A 79 20.56 9.57 2.02
CA LEU A 79 19.46 8.73 1.61
C LEU A 79 19.89 7.25 1.74
N PRO A 80 19.11 6.38 2.40
CA PRO A 80 19.37 4.93 2.43
C PRO A 80 19.37 4.32 1.01
N GLN A 81 19.50 2.99 0.90
CA GLN A 81 19.39 2.34 -0.41
C GLN A 81 17.96 1.93 -0.73
N PRO A 82 17.49 2.07 -1.99
CA PRO A 82 16.21 1.53 -2.40
C PRO A 82 16.11 0.03 -2.21
N THR A 83 14.95 -0.42 -1.72
CA THR A 83 14.68 -1.83 -1.40
C THR A 83 13.77 -2.51 -2.42
N ALA A 84 13.03 -1.73 -3.19
CA ALA A 84 12.10 -2.20 -4.20
C ALA A 84 12.00 -1.17 -5.34
N SER A 85 11.66 -1.63 -6.55
CA SER A 85 11.39 -0.77 -7.71
C SER A 85 10.04 -1.11 -8.32
N LEU A 86 9.27 -0.09 -8.66
CA LEU A 86 7.91 -0.11 -9.16
C LEU A 86 7.86 0.57 -10.53
N VAL A 87 7.78 -0.19 -11.62
CA VAL A 87 7.78 0.36 -12.99
C VAL A 87 6.36 0.38 -13.56
N PHE A 88 5.95 1.51 -14.13
CA PHE A 88 4.77 1.75 -14.95
C PHE A 88 5.19 1.97 -16.39
N LEU A 89 4.65 1.16 -17.29
CA LEU A 89 4.76 1.40 -18.73
C LEU A 89 3.51 2.13 -19.20
N LEU A 90 3.70 3.31 -19.77
CA LEU A 90 2.66 4.19 -20.28
C LEU A 90 2.76 4.23 -21.81
N LYS A 91 1.63 4.51 -22.47
CA LYS A 91 1.54 4.54 -23.93
C LYS A 91 2.55 5.55 -24.52
N GLU A 92 3.04 5.30 -25.74
CA GLU A 92 3.92 6.21 -26.50
C GLU A 92 5.34 6.38 -25.88
N ASN A 93 6.01 5.27 -25.57
CA ASN A 93 7.39 5.22 -25.06
C ASN A 93 7.60 5.89 -23.69
N LYS A 94 6.52 6.13 -22.95
CA LYS A 94 6.59 6.70 -21.61
C LYS A 94 6.83 5.57 -20.62
N ILE A 95 7.90 5.67 -19.84
CA ILE A 95 8.23 4.71 -18.79
C ILE A 95 8.39 5.51 -17.51
N PHE A 96 7.68 5.10 -16.47
CA PHE A 96 7.71 5.77 -15.19
C PHE A 96 8.09 4.74 -14.13
N THR A 97 9.14 4.97 -13.36
CA THR A 97 9.63 4.01 -12.36
C THR A 97 9.73 4.68 -11.00
N ILE A 98 9.26 4.03 -9.94
CA ILE A 98 9.38 4.46 -8.54
C ILE A 98 10.18 3.43 -7.75
N GLU A 99 11.25 3.81 -7.09
CA GLU A 99 12.05 2.91 -6.25
C GLU A 99 11.71 3.08 -4.78
N ILE A 100 10.80 2.24 -4.26
CA ILE A 100 10.30 2.29 -2.89
C ILE A 100 11.39 1.88 -1.91
N VAL A 101 11.61 2.73 -0.91
CA VAL A 101 12.45 2.44 0.25
C VAL A 101 11.55 2.34 1.48
N LYS A 102 11.89 1.45 2.40
CA LYS A 102 11.21 1.26 3.69
C LYS A 102 11.13 2.51 4.59
N GLU A 103 11.71 3.65 4.22
CA GLU A 103 11.89 4.82 5.09
C GLU A 103 11.23 6.11 4.56
N HIS A 104 10.01 6.07 4.02
CA HIS A 104 9.23 7.25 3.59
C HIS A 104 9.81 8.06 2.43
N TRP A 105 10.92 7.65 1.79
CA TRP A 105 11.48 8.34 0.64
C TRP A 105 11.76 7.36 -0.49
N PHE A 106 11.76 7.84 -1.73
CA PHE A 106 11.98 7.03 -2.92
C PHE A 106 12.40 7.89 -4.11
N GLN A 107 12.99 7.25 -5.10
CA GLN A 107 13.35 7.91 -6.35
C GLN A 107 12.31 7.59 -7.41
N ALA A 108 11.84 8.59 -8.14
CA ALA A 108 11.07 8.36 -9.35
C ALA A 108 11.85 8.80 -10.58
N ASN A 109 11.77 8.03 -11.66
CA ASN A 109 12.30 8.40 -12.96
C ASN A 109 11.16 8.37 -13.97
N PHE A 110 10.92 9.50 -14.64
CA PHE A 110 10.00 9.63 -15.75
C PHE A 110 10.79 9.77 -17.06
N LEU A 111 10.62 8.82 -17.96
CA LEU A 111 11.21 8.81 -19.29
C LEU A 111 10.16 9.30 -20.29
N THR A 112 10.43 10.44 -20.92
CA THR A 112 9.57 11.03 -21.94
C THR A 112 10.42 11.62 -23.06
N GLN A 113 10.06 11.35 -24.31
CA GLN A 113 10.73 11.93 -25.50
C GLN A 113 12.27 11.82 -25.45
N GLY A 114 12.80 10.69 -24.96
CA GLY A 114 14.25 10.46 -24.84
C GLY A 114 14.96 11.18 -23.70
N LYS A 115 14.23 11.90 -22.84
CA LYS A 115 14.76 12.55 -21.63
C LYS A 115 14.31 11.80 -20.38
N ALA A 116 15.24 11.66 -19.42
CA ALA A 116 14.95 11.14 -18.09
C ALA A 116 14.82 12.31 -17.10
N VAL A 117 13.66 12.44 -16.46
CA VAL A 117 13.43 13.36 -15.35
C VAL A 117 13.45 12.56 -14.07
N ARG A 118 14.33 12.93 -13.13
CA ARG A 118 14.45 12.27 -11.82
C ARG A 118 13.84 13.13 -10.74
N PHE A 119 13.03 12.52 -9.90
CA PHE A 119 12.45 13.10 -8.70
C PHE A 119 12.96 12.34 -7.48
N VAL A 120 13.26 13.07 -6.41
CA VAL A 120 13.42 12.50 -5.08
C VAL A 120 12.19 12.86 -4.29
N LEU A 121 11.53 11.86 -3.73
CA LEU A 121 10.16 11.95 -3.28
C LEU A 121 10.04 11.50 -1.83
N ARG A 122 9.05 12.04 -1.13
CA ARG A 122 8.70 11.66 0.24
C ARG A 122 7.23 11.26 0.36
N ASP A 123 7.00 10.03 0.80
CA ASP A 123 5.68 9.53 1.23
C ASP A 123 5.57 9.67 2.74
N LYS A 124 5.02 10.79 3.20
CA LYS A 124 4.89 11.11 4.62
C LYS A 124 4.07 10.08 5.43
N LYS A 125 3.29 9.22 4.76
CA LYS A 125 2.35 8.29 5.41
C LYS A 125 2.57 6.82 5.03
N ASP A 126 3.64 6.51 4.31
CA ASP A 126 3.89 5.18 3.72
C ASP A 126 2.72 4.61 2.90
N LYS A 127 1.82 5.46 2.41
CA LYS A 127 0.61 5.01 1.72
C LYS A 127 0.96 4.19 0.48
N LEU A 128 1.97 4.59 -0.29
CA LEU A 128 2.41 3.86 -1.47
C LEU A 128 3.08 2.54 -1.10
N ALA A 129 3.99 2.57 -0.12
CA ALA A 129 4.69 1.38 0.35
C ALA A 129 3.69 0.34 0.89
N ASP A 130 2.77 0.76 1.75
CA ASP A 130 1.71 -0.08 2.29
C ASP A 130 0.79 -0.64 1.21
N THR A 131 0.43 0.19 0.22
CA THR A 131 -0.41 -0.26 -0.90
C THR A 131 0.27 -1.40 -1.66
N ILE A 132 1.54 -1.23 -2.02
CA ILE A 132 2.30 -2.26 -2.75
C ILE A 132 2.49 -3.51 -1.88
N MET A 133 2.85 -3.36 -0.62
CA MET A 133 3.04 -4.50 0.28
C MET A 133 1.74 -5.27 0.53
N ASN A 134 0.60 -4.60 0.68
CA ASN A 134 -0.70 -5.25 0.81
C ASN A 134 -1.15 -5.97 -0.47
N ILE A 135 -0.71 -5.50 -1.65
CA ILE A 135 -0.98 -6.20 -2.91
C ILE A 135 -0.11 -7.45 -3.05
N LEU A 136 1.18 -7.34 -2.72
CA LEU A 136 2.15 -8.44 -2.83
C LEU A 136 1.96 -9.49 -1.74
N ASN A 137 1.65 -9.05 -0.53
CA ASN A 137 1.48 -9.84 0.68
C ASN A 137 0.14 -9.49 1.33
N PRO A 138 -0.99 -9.85 0.69
CA PRO A 138 -2.30 -9.53 1.24
C PRO A 138 -2.40 -10.09 2.66
N PRO A 139 -2.87 -9.29 3.64
CA PRO A 139 -3.02 -9.76 5.00
C PRO A 139 -3.84 -11.04 4.95
N LYS A 140 -3.27 -12.13 5.48
CA LYS A 140 -4.00 -13.39 5.61
C LYS A 140 -5.31 -13.04 6.31
N LYS A 141 -6.45 -13.20 5.62
CA LYS A 141 -7.75 -13.12 6.26
C LYS A 141 -7.65 -14.00 7.49
N ASN A 142 -7.66 -13.39 8.68
CA ASN A 142 -7.79 -14.17 9.89
C ASN A 142 -9.00 -15.07 9.66
N PRO A 143 -8.87 -16.41 9.80
CA PRO A 143 -10.02 -17.28 9.69
C PRO A 143 -11.10 -16.68 10.59
N PRO A 144 -12.36 -16.59 10.13
CA PRO A 144 -13.42 -15.99 10.92
C PRO A 144 -13.30 -16.56 12.32
N GLN A 145 -13.07 -15.69 13.32
CA GLN A 145 -13.07 -16.12 14.70
C GLN A 145 -14.42 -16.82 14.87
N LYS A 146 -14.40 -18.16 14.97
CA LYS A 146 -15.61 -18.93 15.25
C LYS A 146 -16.11 -18.36 16.56
N GLN A 147 -17.11 -17.51 16.53
CA GLN A 147 -17.75 -16.99 17.73
C GLN A 147 -18.25 -18.22 18.47
N SER A 148 -17.57 -18.55 19.56
CA SER A 148 -18.03 -19.59 20.47
C SER A 148 -19.36 -19.11 21.03
N ALA A 149 -20.42 -19.90 20.87
CA ALA A 149 -21.73 -19.59 21.43
C ALA A 149 -21.71 -19.88 22.93
N ILE A 150 -21.00 -19.06 23.70
CA ILE A 150 -20.87 -19.16 25.15
C ILE A 150 -21.39 -17.86 25.74
N CYS A 151 -22.31 -17.94 26.71
CA CYS A 151 -22.82 -16.75 27.40
C CYS A 151 -21.74 -16.15 28.32
N ASN A 152 -21.91 -14.88 28.70
CA ASN A 152 -20.95 -14.16 29.57
C ASN A 152 -20.70 -14.86 30.91
N GLU A 153 -21.71 -15.55 31.46
CA GLU A 153 -21.58 -16.31 32.70
C GLU A 153 -20.63 -17.51 32.53
N CYS A 154 -20.73 -18.22 31.39
CA CYS A 154 -19.91 -19.38 31.12
C CYS A 154 -18.54 -19.02 30.52
N SER A 155 -18.38 -17.85 29.88
CA SER A 155 -17.10 -17.46 29.27
C SER A 155 -15.99 -17.22 30.30
N GLN A 156 -16.36 -16.96 31.56
CA GLN A 156 -15.44 -16.74 32.68
C GLN A 156 -15.09 -18.03 33.44
N MET A 157 -15.68 -19.17 33.07
CA MET A 157 -15.46 -20.44 33.77
C MET A 157 -14.24 -21.18 33.19
N MET A 158 -13.42 -21.76 34.07
CA MET A 158 -12.42 -22.76 33.66
C MET A 158 -13.12 -24.08 33.38
N PHE A 159 -12.96 -24.59 32.16
CA PHE A 159 -13.53 -25.87 31.74
C PHE A 159 -12.52 -27.01 31.88
N ALA A 160 -13.04 -28.20 32.15
CA ALA A 160 -12.20 -29.40 32.24
C ALA A 160 -11.52 -29.69 30.90
N MET A 161 -10.23 -30.04 30.95
CA MET A 161 -9.48 -30.47 29.77
C MET A 161 -9.90 -31.90 29.40
N GLY A 162 -10.61 -32.05 28.28
CA GLY A 162 -11.04 -33.34 27.74
C GLY A 162 -12.21 -33.14 26.79
N MET A 163 -12.27 -33.86 25.67
CA MET A 163 -13.36 -33.69 24.70
C MET A 163 -14.61 -34.46 25.15
N GLY A 164 -15.77 -33.79 25.16
CA GLY A 164 -17.08 -34.43 25.34
C GLY A 164 -17.74 -34.76 24.00
N ASN A 165 -19.03 -35.11 24.01
CA ASN A 165 -19.83 -35.31 22.79
C ASN A 165 -21.06 -34.40 22.82
N CYS A 166 -21.37 -33.78 21.68
CA CYS A 166 -22.53 -32.91 21.51
C CYS A 166 -23.82 -33.71 21.67
N GLU A 167 -24.75 -33.23 22.48
CA GLU A 167 -26.02 -33.93 22.72
C GLU A 167 -26.87 -34.06 21.45
N THR A 168 -26.76 -33.09 20.52
CA THR A 168 -27.56 -33.03 19.29
C THR A 168 -26.97 -33.85 18.14
N CYS A 169 -25.70 -33.63 17.78
CA CYS A 169 -25.09 -34.28 16.61
C CYS A 169 -24.10 -35.39 16.96
N LYS A 170 -23.89 -35.67 18.25
CA LYS A 170 -22.94 -36.65 18.79
C LYS A 170 -21.47 -36.45 18.38
N SER A 171 -21.14 -35.34 17.70
CA SER A 171 -19.76 -34.98 17.37
C SER A 171 -18.98 -34.54 18.60
N PRO A 172 -17.64 -34.67 18.60
CA PRO A 172 -16.81 -34.24 19.71
C PRO A 172 -16.96 -32.74 20.02
N THR A 173 -16.99 -32.39 21.29
CA THR A 173 -16.94 -31.00 21.78
C THR A 173 -15.54 -30.64 22.25
N LYS A 174 -15.25 -29.35 22.38
CA LYS A 174 -13.93 -28.87 22.84
C LYS A 174 -13.62 -29.28 24.28
N THR A 175 -14.66 -29.38 25.12
CA THR A 175 -14.54 -29.71 26.54
C THR A 175 -15.68 -30.63 26.97
N MET A 176 -15.48 -31.46 27.99
CA MET A 176 -16.54 -32.29 28.58
C MET A 176 -17.66 -31.45 29.20
N SER A 177 -17.38 -30.18 29.52
CA SER A 177 -18.36 -29.23 30.06
C SER A 177 -19.34 -28.72 29.01
N PHE A 178 -19.06 -28.92 27.72
CA PHE A 178 -19.93 -28.42 26.64
C PHE A 178 -21.00 -29.45 26.31
N LYS A 179 -22.28 -29.07 26.46
CA LYS A 179 -23.44 -29.84 26.01
C LYS A 179 -23.58 -29.86 24.48
N PHE A 180 -23.21 -28.78 23.80
CA PHE A 180 -23.34 -28.65 22.35
C PHE A 180 -22.01 -28.29 21.68
N CYS A 181 -21.80 -28.78 20.45
CA CYS A 181 -20.73 -28.28 19.60
C CYS A 181 -21.03 -26.87 19.08
N ASP A 182 -20.00 -26.17 18.59
CA ASP A 182 -20.14 -24.80 18.06
C ASP A 182 -21.29 -24.66 17.06
N ALA A 183 -21.38 -25.58 16.09
CA ALA A 183 -22.40 -25.51 15.04
C ALA A 183 -23.84 -25.70 15.59
N CYS A 184 -24.04 -26.66 16.49
CA CYS A 184 -25.36 -26.95 17.05
C CYS A 184 -25.84 -25.83 17.98
N ALA A 185 -24.94 -25.26 18.78
CA ALA A 185 -25.24 -24.16 19.68
C ALA A 185 -25.63 -22.89 18.92
N ILE A 186 -24.88 -22.53 17.87
CA ILE A 186 -25.20 -21.39 16.99
C ILE A 186 -26.54 -21.61 16.29
N LYS A 187 -26.77 -22.80 15.72
CA LYS A 187 -28.03 -23.12 15.02
C LYS A 187 -29.24 -23.02 15.94
N LYS A 188 -29.08 -23.38 17.22
CA LYS A 188 -30.13 -23.29 18.24
C LYS A 188 -30.23 -21.92 18.90
N GLY A 189 -29.25 -21.03 18.72
CA GLY A 189 -29.17 -19.74 19.42
C GLY A 189 -29.03 -19.90 20.93
N VAL A 190 -28.25 -20.89 21.39
CA VAL A 190 -28.08 -21.20 22.82
C VAL A 190 -26.61 -21.31 23.21
N CYS A 191 -26.32 -21.13 24.50
CA CYS A 191 -25.00 -21.34 25.08
C CYS A 191 -24.60 -22.83 25.01
N GLN A 192 -23.37 -23.10 24.59
CA GLN A 192 -22.76 -24.44 24.47
C GLN A 192 -22.71 -25.20 25.80
N VAL A 193 -22.69 -24.48 26.92
CA VAL A 193 -22.50 -25.03 28.27
C VAL A 193 -23.83 -25.17 28.99
N CYS A 194 -24.60 -24.08 29.07
CA CYS A 194 -25.79 -24.00 29.92
C CYS A 194 -27.12 -24.02 29.15
N GLU A 195 -27.11 -24.08 27.81
CA GLU A 195 -28.31 -24.06 26.95
C GLU A 195 -29.18 -22.78 27.05
N LYS A 196 -28.74 -21.79 27.83
CA LYS A 196 -29.40 -20.48 27.91
C LYS A 196 -29.43 -19.83 26.53
N LYS A 197 -30.59 -19.29 26.13
CA LYS A 197 -30.72 -18.54 24.87
C LYS A 197 -29.72 -17.39 24.83
N MET A 198 -29.02 -17.29 23.71
CA MET A 198 -28.10 -16.20 23.40
C MET A 198 -28.91 -15.09 22.74
N ASN A 199 -28.91 -13.90 23.33
CA ASN A 199 -29.48 -12.69 22.72
C ASN A 199 -28.52 -12.10 21.69
#